data_AF-A0A2I0PA91-F1
#
_entry.id   AF-A0A2I0PA91-F1
#
_cell.length_a   1.000
_cell.length_b   1.000
_cell.length_c   1.000
_cell.angle_alpha   90.00
_cell.angle_beta   90.00
_cell.angle_gamma   90.00
#
_symmetry.space_group_name_H-M   'P 1'
#
loop_
_entity.id
_entity.type
_entity.pdbx_description
1 polymer ?
#
loop_
_entity_poly.entity_id
_entity_poly.type
_entity_poly.pdbx_seq_one_letter_code
_entity_poly.pdbx_strand_id
1 'polypeptide(L)'
;MESEEADLVAQEIMVTLDNLFLAEKRARLQVSALEQRQYPLAATFEMVRDMEADSAIEEALARFGFEFHTIDDDAELWISDEHGLMVFLSFTAPDGRYYNYRIVAFDVVAEEEEENT
;
A
#
# COMPACT_ATOMS: atom_id res chain seq x y z
N MET A 1 -25.98 5.73 1.47
CA MET A 1 -25.16 6.55 2.39
C MET A 1 -23.83 5.85 2.64
N GLU A 2 -23.80 4.52 2.80
CA GLU A 2 -22.55 3.73 2.87
C GLU A 2 -21.59 3.91 1.67
N SER A 3 -22.08 3.99 0.43
CA SER A 3 -21.18 4.18 -0.72
C SER A 3 -20.46 5.54 -0.71
N GLU A 4 -21.06 6.57 -0.12
CA GLU A 4 -20.46 7.92 -0.08
C GLU A 4 -19.33 7.99 0.97
N GLU A 5 -19.43 7.20 2.03
CA GLU A 5 -18.38 7.04 3.04
C GLU A 5 -17.21 6.18 2.51
N ALA A 6 -17.51 5.05 1.87
CA ALA A 6 -16.49 4.22 1.22
C ALA A 6 -15.73 5.00 0.13
N ASP A 7 -16.40 5.86 -0.64
CA ASP A 7 -15.78 6.72 -1.65
C ASP A 7 -14.85 7.78 -1.03
N LEU A 8 -15.17 8.30 0.17
CA LEU A 8 -14.31 9.24 0.90
C LEU A 8 -13.07 8.54 1.46
N VAL A 9 -13.25 7.36 2.07
CA VAL A 9 -12.13 6.54 2.56
C VAL A 9 -11.22 6.12 1.41
N ALA A 10 -11.79 5.68 0.29
CA ALA A 10 -11.03 5.37 -0.92
C ALA A 10 -10.20 6.57 -1.41
N GLN A 11 -10.78 7.77 -1.46
CA GLN A 11 -10.04 8.98 -1.82
C GLN A 11 -8.92 9.31 -0.84
N GLU A 12 -9.12 9.12 0.46
CA GLU A 12 -8.09 9.37 1.46
C GLU A 12 -6.92 8.38 1.34
N ILE A 13 -7.24 7.10 1.07
CA ILE A 13 -6.25 6.07 0.77
C ILE A 13 -5.48 6.43 -0.50
N MET A 14 -6.15 6.85 -1.58
CA MET A 14 -5.49 7.29 -2.82
C MET A 14 -4.47 8.40 -2.55
N VAL A 15 -4.88 9.44 -1.82
CA VAL A 15 -4.00 10.57 -1.48
C VAL A 15 -2.82 10.11 -0.62
N THR A 16 -3.05 9.22 0.33
CA THR A 16 -2.01 8.69 1.21
C THR A 16 -0.99 7.89 0.42
N LEU A 17 -1.44 6.93 -0.40
CA LEU A 17 -0.58 6.11 -1.25
C LEU A 17 0.19 6.96 -2.27
N ASP A 18 -0.47 7.91 -2.93
CA ASP A 18 0.18 8.82 -3.89
C ASP A 18 1.32 9.62 -3.22
N ASN A 19 1.11 10.10 -2.00
CA ASN A 19 2.12 10.83 -1.23
C ASN A 19 3.29 9.93 -0.83
N LEU A 20 3.02 8.69 -0.40
CA LEU A 20 4.06 7.70 -0.07
C LEU A 20 4.90 7.37 -1.29
N PHE A 21 4.29 7.06 -2.44
CA PHE A 21 5.01 6.77 -3.67
C PHE A 21 5.78 7.98 -4.20
N LEU A 22 5.27 9.19 -4.00
CA LEU A 22 6.01 10.40 -4.35
C LEU A 22 7.25 10.59 -3.45
N ALA A 23 7.12 10.34 -2.14
CA ALA A 23 8.24 10.39 -1.20
C ALA A 23 9.30 9.34 -1.55
N GLU A 24 8.87 8.12 -1.85
CA GLU A 24 9.74 7.03 -2.29
C GLU A 24 10.50 7.39 -3.57
N LYS A 25 9.81 7.89 -4.61
CA LYS A 25 10.44 8.35 -5.86
C LYS A 25 11.49 9.43 -5.59
N ARG A 26 11.22 10.38 -4.68
CA ARG A 26 12.19 11.41 -4.29
C ARG A 26 13.41 10.84 -3.57
N ALA A 27 13.20 9.93 -2.62
CA ALA A 27 14.28 9.26 -1.91
C ALA A 27 15.17 8.46 -2.86
N ARG A 28 14.59 7.76 -3.85
CA ARG A 28 15.34 7.05 -4.90
C ARG A 28 16.22 8.00 -5.72
N LEU A 29 15.67 9.13 -6.16
CA LEU A 29 16.46 10.15 -6.88
C LEU A 29 17.63 10.68 -6.05
N GLN A 30 17.45 10.82 -4.72
CA GLN A 30 18.53 11.22 -3.82
C GLN A 30 19.62 10.14 -3.73
N VAL A 31 19.24 8.87 -3.57
CA VAL A 31 20.18 7.74 -3.57
C VAL A 31 20.97 7.69 -4.87
N SER A 32 20.30 7.74 -6.04
CA SER A 32 20.98 7.74 -7.33
C SER A 32 21.95 8.93 -7.49
N ALA A 33 21.61 10.11 -6.97
CA ALA A 33 22.51 11.25 -6.97
C ALA A 33 23.74 11.04 -6.06
N LEU A 34 23.58 10.34 -4.93
CA LEU A 34 24.67 9.96 -4.05
C LEU A 34 25.59 8.91 -4.69
N GLU A 35 25.02 7.92 -5.38
CA GLU A 35 25.76 6.89 -6.12
C GLU A 35 26.61 7.49 -7.24
N GLN A 36 26.03 8.41 -8.03
CA GLN A 36 26.75 9.12 -9.09
C GLN A 36 27.96 9.91 -8.56
N ARG A 37 27.87 10.38 -7.31
CA ARG A 37 28.97 11.07 -6.61
C ARG A 37 29.91 10.11 -5.88
N GLN A 38 29.71 8.79 -6.02
CA GLN A 38 30.44 7.74 -5.33
C GLN A 38 30.45 7.95 -3.81
N TYR A 39 29.32 8.40 -3.26
CA TYR A 39 29.21 8.69 -1.85
C TYR A 39 29.32 7.38 -1.03
N PRO A 40 30.22 7.28 -0.03
CA PRO A 40 30.52 6.02 0.65
C PRO A 40 29.33 5.34 1.33
N LEU A 41 28.28 6.10 1.66
CA LEU A 41 27.09 5.58 2.36
C LEU A 41 25.87 5.39 1.45
N ALA A 42 26.00 5.56 0.13
CA ALA A 42 24.85 5.44 -0.78
C ALA A 42 24.08 4.11 -0.60
N ALA A 43 24.81 3.00 -0.42
CA ALA A 43 24.22 1.69 -0.12
C ALA A 43 23.49 1.63 1.24
N THR A 44 23.99 2.33 2.27
CA THR A 44 23.30 2.42 3.56
C THR A 44 22.01 3.23 3.45
N PHE A 45 22.02 4.32 2.69
CA PHE A 45 20.81 5.12 2.42
C PHE A 45 19.77 4.32 1.64
N GLU A 46 20.21 3.51 0.68
CA GLU A 46 19.33 2.59 -0.04
C GLU A 46 18.66 1.58 0.89
N MET A 47 19.43 0.89 1.74
CA MET A 47 18.86 -0.10 2.66
C MET A 47 17.86 0.49 3.65
N VAL A 48 18.16 1.67 4.22
CA VAL A 48 17.24 2.34 5.15
C VAL A 48 15.95 2.78 4.43
N ARG A 49 16.08 3.34 3.23
CA ARG A 49 14.94 3.72 2.39
C ARG A 49 14.00 2.54 2.15
N ASP A 50 14.54 1.38 1.77
CA ASP A 50 13.71 0.22 1.43
C ASP A 50 12.92 -0.26 2.65
N MET A 51 13.56 -0.35 3.83
CA MET A 51 12.85 -0.66 5.08
C MET A 51 11.77 0.37 5.46
N GLU A 52 12.06 1.67 5.28
CA GLU A 52 11.11 2.74 5.60
C GLU A 52 9.90 2.75 4.65
N ALA A 53 10.11 2.46 3.37
CA ALA A 53 9.04 2.45 2.37
C ALA A 53 8.03 1.33 2.63
N ASP A 54 8.52 0.10 2.84
CA ASP A 54 7.66 -1.06 3.10
C ASP A 54 6.87 -0.89 4.40
N SER A 55 7.53 -0.42 5.45
CA SER A 55 6.88 -0.16 6.75
C SER A 55 5.81 0.95 6.65
N ALA A 56 6.04 1.98 5.83
CA ALA A 56 5.13 3.11 5.73
C ALA A 56 3.80 2.76 5.03
N ILE A 57 3.81 1.85 4.05
CA ILE A 57 2.59 1.38 3.37
C ILE A 57 1.77 0.52 4.32
N GLU A 58 2.40 -0.45 4.98
CA GLU A 58 1.76 -1.30 5.99
C GLU A 58 1.13 -0.46 7.10
N GLU A 59 1.88 0.46 7.69
CA GLU A 59 1.36 1.35 8.74
C GLU A 59 0.20 2.22 8.26
N ALA A 60 0.25 2.70 7.01
CA ALA A 60 -0.81 3.53 6.46
C ALA A 60 -2.10 2.72 6.28
N LEU A 61 -2.03 1.56 5.65
CA LEU A 61 -3.21 0.72 5.38
C LEU A 61 -3.79 0.13 6.68
N ALA A 62 -2.94 -0.28 7.63
CA ALA A 62 -3.40 -0.76 8.93
C ALA A 62 -4.20 0.31 9.72
N ARG A 63 -3.87 1.60 9.56
CA ARG A 63 -4.65 2.70 10.19
C ARG A 63 -6.06 2.84 9.62
N PHE A 64 -6.30 2.36 8.40
CA PHE A 64 -7.62 2.29 7.78
C PHE A 64 -8.28 0.91 7.99
N GLY A 65 -7.78 0.08 8.91
CA GLY A 65 -8.36 -1.23 9.22
C GLY A 65 -8.19 -2.26 8.11
N PHE A 66 -7.19 -2.11 7.24
CA PHE A 66 -6.88 -3.12 6.23
C PHE A 66 -6.01 -4.23 6.81
N GLU A 67 -6.37 -5.46 6.47
CA GLU A 67 -5.60 -6.66 6.77
C GLU A 67 -4.80 -7.11 5.54
N PHE A 68 -3.56 -7.55 5.75
CA PHE A 68 -2.67 -8.01 4.69
C PHE A 68 -2.96 -9.46 4.30
N HIS A 69 -3.03 -9.69 2.99
CA HIS A 69 -3.16 -11.00 2.38
C HIS A 69 -2.10 -11.21 1.28
N THR A 70 -1.31 -12.26 1.42
CA THR A 70 -0.34 -12.68 0.41
C THR A 70 -1.06 -13.32 -0.79
N ILE A 71 -0.88 -12.76 -1.99
CA ILE A 71 -1.39 -13.34 -3.23
C ILE A 71 -0.27 -13.93 -4.08
N ASP A 72 0.76 -13.14 -4.37
CA ASP A 72 1.87 -13.52 -5.25
C ASP A 72 3.17 -12.86 -4.76
N ASP A 73 4.29 -13.26 -5.34
CA ASP A 73 5.61 -12.70 -5.04
C ASP A 73 5.76 -11.26 -5.56
N ASP A 74 4.91 -10.83 -6.50
CA ASP A 74 4.92 -9.49 -7.12
C ASP A 74 3.68 -8.62 -6.86
N ALA A 75 2.80 -9.09 -5.96
CA ALA A 75 1.53 -8.44 -5.67
C ALA A 75 1.06 -8.65 -4.22
N GLU A 76 0.48 -7.60 -3.66
CA GLU A 76 -0.10 -7.57 -2.32
C GLU A 76 -1.59 -7.27 -2.41
N LEU A 77 -2.38 -7.91 -1.53
CA LEU A 77 -3.77 -7.57 -1.33
C LEU A 77 -4.00 -7.16 0.11
N TRP A 78 -4.76 -6.09 0.24
CA TRP A 78 -5.19 -5.55 1.51
C TRP A 78 -6.72 -5.48 1.49
N ILE A 79 -7.39 -6.02 2.51
CA ILE A 79 -8.86 -6.04 2.59
C ILE A 79 -9.31 -5.35 3.87
N SER A 80 -10.29 -4.45 3.78
CA SER A 80 -11.01 -3.87 4.91
C SER A 80 -12.48 -4.22 4.78
N ASP A 81 -12.96 -5.15 5.62
CA ASP A 81 -14.39 -5.47 5.73
C ASP A 81 -15.18 -4.30 6.33
N GLU A 82 -14.56 -3.51 7.21
CA GLU A 82 -15.15 -2.31 7.80
C GLU A 82 -15.59 -1.30 6.74
N HIS A 83 -14.77 -1.13 5.70
CA HIS A 83 -15.03 -0.17 4.63
C HIS A 83 -15.57 -0.82 3.35
N GLY A 84 -15.64 -2.15 3.28
CA GLY A 84 -15.96 -2.87 2.05
C GLY A 84 -14.98 -2.53 0.91
N LEU A 85 -13.69 -2.40 1.24
CA LEU A 85 -12.66 -1.98 0.30
C LEU A 85 -11.52 -3.00 0.19
N MET A 86 -11.03 -3.18 -1.03
CA MET A 86 -9.81 -3.93 -1.34
C MET A 86 -8.80 -3.02 -2.02
N VAL A 87 -7.55 -3.06 -1.56
CA VAL A 87 -6.42 -2.41 -2.21
C VAL A 87 -5.48 -3.49 -2.74
N PHE A 88 -5.32 -3.51 -4.07
CA PHE A 88 -4.31 -4.31 -4.73
C PHE A 88 -3.09 -3.44 -4.98
N LEU A 89 -1.93 -3.86 -4.49
CA LEU A 89 -0.65 -3.27 -4.82
C LEU A 89 0.13 -4.25 -5.70
N SER A 90 0.75 -3.75 -6.76
CA SER A 90 1.58 -4.55 -7.66
C SER A 90 2.88 -3.82 -7.95
N PHE A 91 3.96 -4.57 -8.08
CA PHE A 91 5.27 -4.00 -8.34
C PHE A 91 5.88 -4.53 -9.64
N THR A 92 6.45 -3.63 -10.45
CA THR A 92 7.03 -4.01 -11.75
C THR A 92 8.48 -4.48 -11.68
N ALA A 93 9.06 -4.56 -10.48
CA ALA A 93 10.40 -5.12 -10.26
C ALA A 93 10.40 -5.96 -8.97
N PRO A 94 11.19 -7.05 -8.89
CA PRO A 94 11.20 -8.00 -7.77
C PRO A 94 11.50 -7.42 -6.39
N ASP A 95 11.87 -6.14 -6.33
CA ASP A 95 12.20 -5.39 -5.14
C ASP A 95 11.30 -4.16 -4.94
N GLY A 96 10.03 -4.24 -5.37
CA GLY A 96 9.02 -3.24 -5.03
C GLY A 96 9.13 -1.91 -5.77
N ARG A 97 10.06 -1.74 -6.73
CA ARG A 97 10.49 -0.42 -7.26
C ARG A 97 9.42 0.50 -7.86
N TYR A 98 8.26 -0.03 -8.21
CA TYR A 98 7.19 0.76 -8.80
C TYR A 98 5.84 0.17 -8.41
N TYR A 99 5.29 0.70 -7.34
CA TYR A 99 3.93 0.41 -6.94
C TYR A 99 2.94 0.99 -7.96
N ASN A 100 2.06 0.11 -8.46
CA ASN A 100 0.78 0.48 -9.01
C ASN A 100 -0.29 -0.04 -8.06
N TYR A 101 -1.31 0.76 -7.81
CA TYR A 101 -2.40 0.36 -6.95
C TYR A 101 -3.75 0.38 -7.67
N ARG A 102 -4.65 -0.46 -7.18
CA ARG A 102 -6.06 -0.46 -7.57
C ARG A 102 -6.92 -0.62 -6.34
N ILE A 103 -7.87 0.28 -6.15
CA ILE A 103 -8.86 0.21 -5.07
C ILE A 103 -10.18 -0.27 -5.68
N VAL A 104 -10.82 -1.23 -5.00
CA VAL A 104 -12.08 -1.83 -5.43
C VAL A 104 -13.02 -1.90 -4.24
N ALA A 105 -14.26 -1.43 -4.41
CA ALA A 105 -15.32 -1.62 -3.42
C ALA A 105 -16.02 -2.97 -3.60
N PHE A 106 -16.44 -3.58 -2.51
CA PHE A 106 -17.19 -4.83 -2.48
C PHE A 106 -18.26 -4.80 -1.38
N ASP A 107 -19.33 -5.57 -1.58
CA ASP A 107 -20.37 -5.74 -0.59
C ASP A 107 -20.00 -6.90 0.35
N VAL A 108 -20.01 -6.65 1.66
CA VAL A 108 -19.86 -7.69 2.69
C VAL A 108 -21.23 -8.33 2.90
N VAL A 109 -21.40 -9.57 2.43
CA VAL A 109 -22.61 -10.35 2.74
C VAL A 109 -22.35 -11.08 4.05
N ALA A 110 -22.96 -10.61 5.14
CA ALA A 110 -23.00 -11.39 6.37
C ALA A 110 -23.74 -12.70 6.08
N GLU A 111 -23.12 -13.85 6.37
CA GLU A 111 -23.85 -15.12 6.40
C GLU A 111 -24.93 -14.94 7.47
N GLU A 112 -26.20 -14.84 7.04
CA GLU A 112 -27.33 -14.97 7.95
C GLU A 112 -27.10 -16.28 8.71
N GLU A 113 -26.88 -16.18 10.02
CA GLU A 113 -26.88 -17.36 10.89
C GLU A 113 -28.14 -18.14 10.51
N GLU A 114 -27.97 -19.35 9.96
CA GLU A 114 -29.08 -20.27 9.78
C GLU A 114 -29.72 -20.40 11.17
N GLU A 115 -30.88 -19.77 11.36
CA GLU A 115 -31.79 -20.01 12.47
C GLU A 115 -32.19 -21.48 12.42
N ASN A 116 -31.31 -22.33 12.93
CA ASN A 116 -31.60 -23.73 13.19
C ASN A 116 -32.35 -23.78 14.52
N THR A 117 -33.67 -23.64 14.39
CA THR A 117 -34.75 -24.17 15.25
C THR A 117 -35.14 -23.41 16.52
#